data_AF-A0A6I7F7N8-F1
#
_entry.id   AF-A0A6I7F7N8-F1
#
_cell.length_a   1.000
_cell.length_b   1.000
_cell.length_c   1.000
_cell.angle_alpha   90.00
_cell.angle_beta   90.00
_cell.angle_gamma   90.00
#
_symmetry.space_group_name_H-M   'P 1'
#
loop_
_entity.id
_entity.type
_entity.pdbx_description
1 polymer ?
#
loop_
_entity_poly.entity_id
_entity_poly.type
_entity_poly.pdbx_seq_one_letter_code
_entity_poly.pdbx_strand_id
1 'polypeptide(L)'
;MDKAMEYIDKLAAKLGVAADHVYGVLVKQAFASGVTDLIIGFVFLMIAVIAGVIITKVTIKIYGERYCNWDCEWFFVVLAVGLLVILPGVFGIYAITEGIKALINPEYYAIKEILDTIGGK
;
A
#
# COMPACT_ATOMS: atom_id res chain seq x y z
N MET A 1 28.83 -33.16 -29.94
CA MET A 1 28.43 -32.88 -28.54
C MET A 1 28.84 -31.47 -28.10
N ASP A 2 29.83 -30.85 -28.74
CA ASP A 2 30.29 -29.49 -28.41
C ASP A 2 29.27 -28.37 -28.67
N LYS A 3 28.51 -28.42 -29.78
CA LYS A 3 27.56 -27.33 -30.10
C LYS A 3 26.43 -27.20 -29.08
N ALA A 4 25.89 -28.31 -28.58
CA ALA A 4 24.82 -28.28 -27.58
C ALA A 4 25.30 -27.67 -26.26
N MET A 5 26.51 -28.02 -25.85
CA MET A 5 27.16 -27.49 -24.64
C MET A 5 27.51 -26.00 -24.80
N GLU A 6 27.96 -25.58 -25.98
CA GLU A 6 28.17 -24.17 -26.33
C GLU A 6 26.87 -23.35 -26.32
N TYR A 7 25.74 -23.93 -26.78
CA TYR A 7 24.43 -23.29 -26.66
C TYR A 7 23.97 -23.19 -25.21
N ILE A 8 24.23 -24.20 -24.38
CA ILE A 8 23.93 -24.17 -22.94
C ILE A 8 24.75 -23.08 -22.25
N ASP A 9 26.05 -22.96 -22.53
CA ASP A 9 26.90 -21.89 -21.96
C ASP A 9 26.45 -20.50 -22.40
N LYS A 10 26.08 -20.33 -23.68
CA LYS A 10 25.53 -19.06 -24.19
C LYS A 10 24.19 -18.71 -23.56
N LEU A 11 23.33 -19.70 -23.30
CA LEU A 11 22.07 -19.49 -22.60
C LEU A 11 22.30 -19.12 -21.14
N ALA A 12 23.19 -19.82 -20.43
CA ALA A 12 23.56 -19.50 -19.04
C ALA A 12 24.14 -18.09 -18.92
N ALA A 13 25.03 -17.69 -19.84
CA ALA A 13 25.59 -16.34 -19.87
C ALA A 13 24.51 -15.27 -20.11
N LYS A 14 23.57 -15.51 -21.04
CA LYS A 14 22.46 -14.59 -21.29
C LYS A 14 21.45 -14.55 -20.14
N LEU A 15 21.24 -15.67 -19.46
CA LEU A 15 20.37 -15.74 -18.27
C LEU A 15 20.99 -14.98 -17.09
N GLY A 16 22.31 -15.07 -16.89
CA GLY A 16 23.03 -14.27 -15.90
C GLY A 16 22.93 -12.77 -16.17
N VAL A 17 23.18 -12.35 -17.41
CA VAL A 17 23.05 -10.93 -17.81
C VAL A 17 21.61 -10.44 -17.70
N ALA A 18 20.63 -11.28 -18.04
CA ALA A 18 19.22 -10.97 -17.86
C ALA A 18 18.84 -10.86 -16.39
N ALA A 19 19.37 -11.73 -15.52
CA ALA A 19 19.12 -11.70 -14.08
C ALA A 19 19.64 -10.40 -13.44
N ASP A 20 20.84 -9.95 -13.80
CA ASP A 20 21.39 -8.67 -13.31
C ASP A 20 20.54 -7.48 -13.77
N HIS A 21 20.10 -7.48 -15.03
CA HIS A 21 19.24 -6.41 -15.53
C HIS A 21 17.84 -6.43 -14.89
N VAL A 22 17.27 -7.61 -14.66
CA VAL A 22 15.96 -7.77 -14.01
C VAL A 22 16.03 -7.32 -12.55
N TYR A 23 17.09 -7.68 -11.81
CA TYR A 23 17.29 -7.21 -10.45
C TYR A 23 17.32 -5.68 -10.38
N GLY A 24 18.08 -5.01 -11.26
CA GLY A 24 18.12 -3.54 -11.31
C GLY A 24 16.76 -2.90 -11.61
N VAL A 25 15.91 -3.55 -12.41
CA VAL A 25 14.53 -3.10 -12.66
C VAL A 25 13.65 -3.31 -11.42
N LEU A 26 13.76 -4.45 -10.75
CA LEU A 26 13.00 -4.76 -9.53
C LEU A 26 13.31 -3.78 -8.40
N VAL A 27 14.57 -3.36 -8.22
CA VAL A 27 14.93 -2.33 -7.23
C VAL A 27 14.24 -1.00 -7.54
N LYS A 28 14.21 -0.58 -8.82
CA LYS A 28 13.51 0.64 -9.23
C LYS A 28 12.00 0.52 -9.04
N GLN A 29 11.45 -0.66 -9.32
CA GLN A 29 10.03 -0.95 -9.12
C GLN A 29 9.66 -0.96 -7.64
N ALA A 30 10.49 -1.51 -6.76
CA ALA A 30 10.31 -1.47 -5.31
C ALA A 30 10.27 -0.03 -4.80
N PHE A 31 11.19 0.82 -5.28
CA PHE A 31 11.19 2.25 -4.96
C PHE A 31 9.91 2.94 -5.46
N ALA A 32 9.53 2.73 -6.73
CA ALA A 32 8.32 3.31 -7.32
C ALA A 32 7.03 2.84 -6.62
N SER A 33 6.98 1.57 -6.20
CA SER A 33 5.89 1.01 -5.41
C SER A 33 5.83 1.68 -4.04
N GLY A 34 6.98 1.89 -3.40
CA GLY A 34 7.05 2.61 -2.12
C GLY A 34 6.54 4.04 -2.19
N VAL A 35 6.88 4.79 -3.26
CA VAL A 35 6.31 6.13 -3.53
C VAL A 35 4.80 6.05 -3.74
N THR A 36 4.34 5.04 -4.47
CA THR A 36 2.90 4.84 -4.76
C THR A 36 2.12 4.57 -3.48
N ASP A 37 2.63 3.67 -2.62
CA ASP A 37 2.02 3.32 -1.34
C ASP A 37 1.97 4.50 -0.37
N LEU A 38 3.02 5.35 -0.36
CA LEU A 38 3.00 6.61 0.35
C LEU A 38 1.85 7.51 -0.13
N ILE A 39 1.74 7.74 -1.44
CA ILE A 39 0.70 8.61 -2.02
C ILE A 39 -0.68 8.07 -1.67
N ILE A 40 -0.91 6.77 -1.86
CA ILE A 40 -2.17 6.11 -1.51
C ILE A 40 -2.47 6.34 -0.03
N GLY A 41 -1.52 6.05 0.86
CA GLY A 41 -1.74 6.19 2.29
C GLY A 41 -2.01 7.64 2.71
N PHE A 42 -1.35 8.63 2.09
CA PHE A 42 -1.67 10.05 2.29
C PHE A 42 -3.08 10.41 1.85
N VAL A 43 -3.53 9.91 0.69
CA VAL A 43 -4.89 10.14 0.19
C VAL A 43 -5.93 9.56 1.15
N PHE A 44 -5.72 8.34 1.63
CA PHE A 44 -6.62 7.70 2.60
C PHE A 44 -6.66 8.43 3.94
N LEU A 45 -5.51 8.92 4.43
CA LEU A 45 -5.46 9.78 5.62
C LEU A 45 -6.20 11.10 5.41
N MET A 46 -6.05 11.75 4.27
CA MET A 46 -6.79 12.98 3.98
C MET A 46 -8.30 12.74 3.97
N ILE A 47 -8.75 11.64 3.36
CA ILE A 47 -10.17 11.25 3.38
C ILE A 47 -10.65 11.06 4.82
N ALA A 48 -9.90 10.33 5.65
CA ALA A 48 -10.25 10.11 7.05
C ALA A 48 -10.40 11.43 7.83
N VAL A 49 -9.47 12.37 7.63
CA VAL A 49 -9.50 13.69 8.27
C VAL A 49 -10.72 14.50 7.79
N ILE A 50 -10.92 14.61 6.48
CA ILE A 50 -12.03 15.38 5.90
C ILE A 50 -13.37 14.80 6.35
N ALA A 51 -13.54 13.48 6.28
CA ALA A 51 -14.75 12.79 6.75
C ALA A 51 -14.97 13.04 8.25
N GLY A 52 -13.92 12.94 9.07
CA GLY A 52 -13.99 13.23 10.49
C GLY A 52 -14.44 14.66 10.80
N VAL A 53 -13.91 15.66 10.08
CA VAL A 53 -14.34 17.06 10.23
C VAL A 53 -15.80 17.26 9.83
N ILE A 54 -16.23 16.68 8.70
CA ILE A 54 -17.62 16.81 8.21
C ILE A 54 -18.59 16.16 9.21
N ILE A 55 -18.32 14.92 9.63
CA ILE A 55 -19.16 14.20 10.60
C ILE A 55 -19.24 14.99 11.90
N THR A 56 -18.12 15.46 12.44
CA THR A 56 -18.11 16.24 13.68
C THR A 56 -18.95 17.52 13.57
N LYS A 57 -18.81 18.27 12.47
CA LYS A 57 -19.61 19.48 12.22
C LYS A 57 -21.10 19.20 12.13
N VAL A 58 -21.48 18.13 11.43
CA VAL A 58 -22.89 17.74 11.25
C VAL A 58 -23.47 17.28 12.59
N THR A 59 -22.76 16.43 13.33
CA THR A 59 -23.21 15.94 14.64
C THR A 59 -23.41 17.07 15.64
N ILE A 60 -22.47 18.02 15.73
CA ILE A 60 -22.60 19.19 16.63
C ILE A 60 -23.81 20.04 16.24
N LYS A 61 -24.04 20.28 14.95
CA LYS A 61 -25.19 21.07 14.47
C LYS A 61 -26.53 20.39 14.80
N ILE A 62 -26.63 19.08 14.57
CA ILE A 62 -27.85 18.30 14.86
C ILE A 62 -28.13 18.31 16.37
N TYR A 63 -27.10 18.13 17.20
CA TYR A 63 -27.23 18.12 18.66
C TYR A 63 -27.66 19.48 19.23
N GLY A 64 -27.27 20.59 18.57
CA GLY A 64 -27.67 21.94 18.98
C GLY A 64 -29.10 22.33 18.59
N GLU A 65 -29.67 21.72 17.54
CA GLU A 65 -30.98 22.11 16.98
C GLU A 65 -32.14 21.18 17.42
N ARG A 66 -31.89 19.97 17.93
CA ARG A 66 -32.94 19.02 18.34
C ARG A 66 -32.58 18.24 19.61
N TYR A 67 -33.57 18.04 20.48
CA TYR A 67 -33.58 16.95 21.47
C TYR A 67 -33.77 15.62 20.72
N CYS A 68 -32.70 15.05 20.17
CA CYS A 68 -32.76 13.87 19.31
C CYS A 68 -32.98 12.56 20.08
N ASN A 69 -33.69 11.63 19.42
CA ASN A 69 -33.98 10.29 19.88
C ASN A 69 -32.66 9.48 19.92
N TRP A 70 -32.33 8.91 21.08
CA TRP A 70 -30.94 8.62 21.48
C TRP A 70 -30.25 7.49 20.71
N ASP A 71 -30.98 6.50 20.18
CA ASP A 71 -30.35 5.23 19.81
C ASP A 71 -30.07 5.05 18.30
N CYS A 72 -31.06 5.36 17.43
CA CYS A 72 -30.88 5.14 15.99
C CYS A 72 -29.89 6.11 15.34
N GLU A 73 -29.86 7.37 15.76
CA GLU A 73 -29.01 8.38 15.12
C GLU A 73 -27.53 8.20 15.50
N TRP A 74 -27.23 7.85 16.76
CA TRP A 74 -25.87 7.55 17.21
C TRP A 74 -25.31 6.28 16.58
N PHE A 75 -26.14 5.27 16.32
CA PHE A 75 -25.72 4.08 15.59
C PHE A 75 -25.15 4.43 14.21
N PHE A 76 -25.83 5.28 13.43
CA PHE A 76 -25.33 5.71 12.12
C PHE A 76 -24.08 6.58 12.21
N VAL A 77 -23.95 7.41 13.25
CA VAL A 77 -22.72 8.21 13.47
C VAL A 77 -21.53 7.30 13.79
N VAL A 78 -21.69 6.32 14.69
CA VAL A 78 -20.63 5.37 15.03
C VAL A 78 -20.24 4.54 13.81
N LEU A 79 -21.22 4.07 13.03
CA LEU A 79 -20.97 3.33 11.80
C LEU A 79 -20.23 4.19 10.76
N ALA A 80 -20.63 5.44 10.58
CA ALA A 80 -19.96 6.38 9.69
C ALA A 80 -18.52 6.67 10.13
N VAL A 81 -18.26 6.86 11.43
CA VAL A 81 -16.90 7.05 11.96
C VAL A 81 -16.06 5.79 11.73
N GLY A 82 -16.59 4.61 12.05
CA GLY A 82 -15.88 3.35 11.82
C GLY A 82 -15.48 3.16 10.36
N LEU A 83 -16.42 3.38 9.44
CA LEU A 83 -16.22 3.08 8.03
C LEU A 83 -15.47 4.17 7.26
N LEU A 84 -15.68 5.45 7.61
CA LEU A 84 -15.12 6.58 6.85
C LEU A 84 -13.89 7.23 7.50
N VAL A 85 -13.64 6.95 8.78
CA VAL A 85 -12.51 7.54 9.52
C VAL A 85 -11.54 6.46 9.95
N ILE A 86 -12.02 5.43 10.68
CA ILE A 86 -11.13 4.41 11.26
C ILE A 86 -10.56 3.51 10.17
N LEU A 87 -11.40 2.90 9.32
CA LEU A 87 -10.90 2.00 8.26
C LEU A 87 -9.92 2.69 7.30
N PRO A 88 -10.23 3.87 6.71
CA PRO A 88 -9.30 4.61 5.85
C PRO A 88 -8.05 5.06 6.61
N GLY A 89 -8.18 5.45 7.88
CA GLY A 89 -7.06 5.87 8.71
C GLY A 89 -6.06 4.75 8.97
N VAL A 90 -6.55 3.57 9.39
CA VAL A 90 -5.72 2.39 9.62
C VAL A 90 -5.05 1.92 8.33
N PHE A 91 -5.82 1.83 7.24
CA PHE A 91 -5.28 1.46 5.93
C PHE A 91 -4.22 2.47 5.45
N GLY A 92 -4.47 3.76 5.62
CA GLY A 92 -3.54 4.82 5.23
C GLY A 92 -2.21 4.77 5.99
N ILE A 93 -2.26 4.55 7.31
CA ILE A 93 -1.06 4.37 8.15
C ILE A 93 -0.28 3.11 7.72
N TYR A 94 -0.99 2.01 7.46
CA TYR A 94 -0.38 0.78 6.99
C TYR A 94 0.34 0.99 5.63
N ALA A 95 -0.34 1.59 4.66
CA ALA A 95 0.23 1.88 3.34
C ALA A 95 1.44 2.81 3.42
N ILE A 96 1.40 3.85 4.25
CA ILE A 96 2.56 4.73 4.47
C ILE A 96 3.72 3.95 5.07
N THR A 97 3.46 3.09 6.05
CA THR A 97 4.50 2.31 6.73
C THR A 97 5.20 1.37 5.76
N GLU A 98 4.46 0.67 4.91
CA GLU A 98 5.04 -0.18 3.86
C GLU A 98 5.78 0.65 2.80
N GLY A 99 5.21 1.79 2.39
CA GLY A 99 5.84 2.70 1.44
C GLY A 99 7.21 3.21 1.92
N ILE A 100 7.31 3.62 3.19
CA ILE A 100 8.57 4.07 3.80
C ILE A 100 9.60 2.94 3.82
N LYS A 101 9.20 1.72 4.20
CA LYS A 101 10.12 0.57 4.23
C LYS A 101 10.66 0.25 2.83
N ALA A 102 9.80 0.27 1.81
CA ALA A 102 10.18 0.03 0.42
C ALA A 102 11.11 1.14 -0.14
N LEU A 103 10.93 2.39 0.29
CA LEU A 103 11.79 3.51 -0.07
C LEU A 103 13.17 3.47 0.59
N ILE A 104 13.23 3.11 1.87
CA ILE A 104 14.49 3.05 2.63
C ILE A 104 15.31 1.83 2.21
N ASN A 105 14.66 0.70 1.92
CA ASN A 105 15.33 -0.54 1.58
C ASN A 105 14.69 -1.22 0.35
N PRO A 106 14.83 -0.62 -0.85
CA PRO A 106 14.24 -1.17 -2.07
C PRO A 106 14.88 -2.50 -2.50
N GLU A 107 16.15 -2.73 -2.16
CA GLU A 107 16.86 -3.98 -2.45
C GLU A 107 16.25 -5.17 -1.70
N TYR A 108 15.91 -4.99 -0.42
CA TYR A 108 15.20 -6.03 0.34
C TYR A 108 13.86 -6.38 -0.29
N TYR A 109 13.11 -5.39 -0.77
CA TYR A 109 11.81 -5.62 -1.42
C TYR A 109 11.97 -6.29 -2.79
N ALA A 110 13.01 -5.96 -3.56
CA ALA A 110 13.33 -6.65 -4.80
C ALA A 110 13.66 -8.14 -4.55
N ILE A 111 14.46 -8.43 -3.52
CA ILE A 111 14.78 -9.82 -3.14
C ILE A 111 13.53 -10.55 -2.63
N LYS A 112 12.70 -9.89 -1.83
CA LYS A 112 11.43 -10.44 -1.35
C LYS A 112 10.51 -10.76 -2.52
N GLU A 113 10.43 -9.90 -3.53
CA GLU A 113 9.62 -10.13 -4.74
C GLU A 113 10.14 -11.33 -5.55
N ILE A 114 11.45 -11.48 -5.68
CA ILE A 114 12.08 -12.67 -6.29
C ILE A 114 11.73 -13.93 -5.47
N LEU A 115 11.84 -13.86 -4.14
CA LEU A 115 11.56 -14.98 -3.25
C LEU A 115 10.08 -15.37 -3.28
N ASP A 116 9.16 -14.40 -3.33
CA ASP A 116 7.72 -14.66 -3.46
C ASP A 116 7.37 -15.24 -4.84
N THR A 117 8.09 -14.82 -5.89
CA THR A 117 7.88 -15.33 -7.26
C THR A 117 8.39 -16.76 -7.43
N ILE A 118 9.54 -17.09 -6.84
CA ILE A 118 10.17 -18.42 -6.94
C ILE A 118 9.60 -19.39 -5.89
N GLY A 119 9.38 -18.89 -4.67
CA GLY A 119 8.86 -19.66 -3.54
C GLY A 119 7.43 -20.14 -3.75
N GLY A 120 6.71 -19.53 -4.70
CA GLY A 120 5.32 -19.82 -4.98
C GLY A 120 4.42 -19.27 -3.88
N LYS A 121 3.43 -18.48 -4.27
CA LYS A 121 2.23 -18.32 -3.44
C LYS A 121 1.36 -19.56 -3.55
#